data_AF-A0AAU4FEI3-F1
#
_entry.id   AF-A0AAU4FEI3-F1
#
_cell.length_a   1.000
_cell.length_b   1.000
_cell.length_c   1.000
_cell.angle_alpha   90.00
_cell.angle_beta   90.00
_cell.angle_gamma   90.00
#
_symmetry.space_group_name_H-M   'P 1'
#
loop_
_entity.id
_entity.type
_entity.pdbx_description
1 polymer ?
#
loop_
_entity_poly.entity_id
_entity_poly.type
_entity_poly.pdbx_seq_one_letter_code
_entity_poly.pdbx_strand_id
1 'polypeptide(L)'
;MNNSMDDAGCCLLSVAWNIAPLLEPSPTSRRSTLRATIEETCRLTGHAARSWASCHGTGTEPEYRPFLQLADVAYETATLLLLVGDSLVPDLEREHRRWAEIEGLMSRLEELSDWTSSFLGSLTLSGHA
;
A
#
# COMPACT_ATOMS: atom_id res chain seq x y z
N MET A 1 -12.45 -8.15 -12.06
CA MET A 1 -13.26 -7.76 -10.88
C MET A 1 -12.64 -8.52 -9.72
N ASN A 2 -11.97 -7.80 -8.81
CA ASN A 2 -11.26 -8.42 -7.68
C ASN A 2 -12.28 -8.63 -6.58
N ASN A 3 -12.83 -9.85 -6.49
CA ASN A 3 -14.01 -10.12 -5.68
C ASN A 3 -13.69 -11.08 -4.52
N SER A 4 -12.41 -11.14 -4.13
CA SER A 4 -11.92 -12.04 -3.09
C SER A 4 -10.67 -11.51 -2.39
N MET A 5 -10.36 -12.08 -1.23
CA MET A 5 -9.13 -11.80 -0.50
C MET A 5 -7.86 -12.20 -1.28
N ASP A 6 -7.89 -13.30 -2.05
CA ASP A 6 -6.74 -13.69 -2.88
C ASP A 6 -6.50 -12.70 -4.03
N ASP A 7 -7.57 -12.21 -4.66
CA ASP A 7 -7.46 -11.15 -5.68
C ASP A 7 -6.90 -9.85 -5.06
N ALA A 8 -7.38 -9.47 -3.88
CA ALA A 8 -6.89 -8.29 -3.17
C ALA A 8 -5.41 -8.43 -2.79
N GLY A 9 -5.00 -9.61 -2.34
CA GLY A 9 -3.60 -9.94 -2.10
C GLY A 9 -2.75 -9.86 -3.38
N CYS A 10 -3.26 -10.38 -4.51
CA CYS A 10 -2.60 -10.25 -5.81
C CYS A 10 -2.46 -8.79 -6.27
N CYS A 11 -3.45 -7.94 -6.03
CA CYS A 11 -3.37 -6.51 -6.32
C CYS A 11 -2.27 -5.82 -5.52
N LEU A 12 -2.22 -6.06 -4.20
CA LEU A 12 -1.15 -5.52 -3.35
C LEU A 12 0.24 -5.95 -3.81
N LEU A 13 0.42 -7.24 -4.16
CA LEU A 13 1.69 -7.73 -4.69
C LEU A 13 2.04 -7.11 -6.05
N SER A 14 1.04 -6.87 -6.91
CA SER A 14 1.25 -6.18 -8.17
C SER A 14 1.70 -4.73 -7.94
N VAL A 15 1.10 -4.03 -6.98
CA VAL A 15 1.52 -2.67 -6.60
C VAL A 15 2.95 -2.67 -6.07
N ALA A 16 3.28 -3.55 -5.12
CA ALA A 16 4.63 -3.68 -4.58
C ALA A 16 5.68 -3.91 -5.69
N TRP A 17 5.39 -4.81 -6.63
CA TRP A 17 6.29 -5.11 -7.75
C TRP A 17 6.52 -3.90 -8.67
N ASN A 18 5.49 -3.10 -8.94
CA ASN A 18 5.61 -1.92 -9.80
C ASN A 18 6.26 -0.72 -9.11
N ILE A 19 6.24 -0.66 -7.78
CA ILE A 19 6.84 0.43 -7.00
C ILE A 19 8.34 0.19 -6.76
N ALA A 20 8.75 -1.09 -6.73
CA ALA A 20 10.11 -1.52 -6.44
C ALA A 20 11.17 -0.68 -7.21
N PRO A 21 12.19 -0.15 -6.52
CA PRO A 21 13.09 0.85 -7.09
C PRO A 21 14.02 0.21 -8.11
N LEU A 22 13.72 0.35 -9.40
CA LEU A 22 14.62 -0.14 -10.44
C LEU A 22 15.88 0.73 -10.60
N LEU A 23 15.84 2.04 -10.34
CA LEU A 23 16.98 2.97 -10.39
C LEU A 23 16.66 4.32 -9.69
N GLU A 24 16.58 4.39 -8.36
CA GLU A 24 16.54 5.70 -7.66
C GLU A 24 17.95 6.22 -7.34
N PRO A 25 18.24 7.52 -7.56
CA PRO A 25 19.61 8.07 -7.48
C PRO A 25 20.16 8.22 -6.06
N SER A 26 19.33 8.12 -5.02
CA SER A 26 19.78 8.09 -3.63
C SER A 26 18.81 7.35 -2.71
N PRO A 27 19.25 6.33 -1.97
CA PRO A 27 18.40 5.55 -1.07
C PRO A 27 17.95 6.32 0.18
N THR A 28 18.43 7.55 0.40
CA THR A 28 18.15 8.35 1.62
C THR A 28 17.24 9.56 1.39
N SER A 29 16.67 9.73 0.19
CA SER A 29 15.71 10.80 -0.07
C SER A 29 14.36 10.52 0.61
N ARG A 30 13.63 11.57 1.00
CA ARG A 30 12.25 11.43 1.53
C ARG A 30 11.37 10.58 0.61
N ARG A 31 11.49 10.80 -0.71
CA ARG A 31 10.76 10.06 -1.73
C ARG A 31 11.11 8.57 -1.72
N SER A 32 12.39 8.23 -1.70
CA SER A 32 12.84 6.83 -1.67
C SER A 32 12.41 6.11 -0.41
N THR A 33 12.43 6.79 0.75
CA THR A 33 11.91 6.23 2.00
C THR A 33 10.43 5.91 1.91
N LEU A 34 9.60 6.84 1.43
CA LEU A 34 8.15 6.61 1.31
C LEU A 34 7.83 5.48 0.32
N ARG A 35 8.55 5.41 -0.81
CA ARG A 35 8.38 4.29 -1.76
C ARG A 35 8.72 2.95 -1.14
N ALA A 36 9.82 2.87 -0.39
CA ALA A 36 10.22 1.65 0.30
C ALA A 36 9.17 1.22 1.34
N THR A 37 8.61 2.18 2.10
CA THR A 37 7.50 1.91 3.01
C THR A 37 6.28 1.35 2.28
N ILE A 38 5.85 1.98 1.19
CA ILE A 38 4.68 1.51 0.43
C ILE A 38 4.92 0.11 -0.16
N GLU A 39 6.10 -0.13 -0.74
CA GLU A 39 6.51 -1.43 -1.26
C GLU A 39 6.43 -2.51 -0.18
N GLU A 40 7.05 -2.26 0.97
CA GLU A 40 7.08 -3.20 2.09
C GLU A 40 5.67 -3.50 2.62
N THR A 41 4.86 -2.46 2.88
CA THR A 41 3.48 -2.62 3.33
C THR A 41 2.67 -3.46 2.35
N CYS A 42 2.70 -3.12 1.05
CA CYS A 42 1.95 -3.87 0.04
C CYS A 42 2.44 -5.32 -0.09
N ARG A 43 3.75 -5.55 -0.04
CA ARG A 43 4.34 -6.88 -0.13
C ARG A 43 3.92 -7.76 1.05
N LEU A 44 4.07 -7.26 2.28
CA LEU A 44 3.74 -8.00 3.50
C LEU A 44 2.24 -8.27 3.58
N THR A 45 1.40 -7.25 3.41
CA THR A 45 -0.06 -7.39 3.48
C THR A 45 -0.58 -8.28 2.35
N GLY A 46 -0.01 -8.16 1.14
CA GLY A 46 -0.38 -9.00 0.00
C GLY A 46 -0.11 -10.49 0.24
N HIS A 47 1.07 -10.84 0.75
CA HIS A 47 1.37 -12.24 1.12
C HIS A 47 0.47 -12.74 2.25
N ALA A 48 0.23 -11.91 3.28
CA ALA A 48 -0.61 -12.29 4.41
C ALA A 48 -2.08 -12.50 3.99
N ALA A 49 -2.63 -11.64 3.13
CA ALA A 49 -3.98 -11.79 2.57
C ALA A 49 -4.15 -13.10 1.80
N ARG A 50 -3.16 -13.47 0.96
CA ARG A 50 -3.19 -14.74 0.22
C ARG A 50 -3.06 -15.95 1.13
N SER A 51 -2.18 -15.88 2.13
CA SER A 51 -2.07 -16.91 3.18
C SER A 51 -3.40 -17.09 3.90
N TRP A 52 -4.03 -15.98 4.31
CA TRP A 52 -5.35 -16.00 4.92
C TRP A 52 -6.40 -16.65 4.02
N ALA A 53 -6.44 -16.29 2.74
CA ALA A 53 -7.40 -16.81 1.78
C ALA A 53 -7.25 -18.33 1.58
N SER A 54 -6.01 -18.84 1.62
CA SER A 54 -5.75 -20.27 1.53
C SER A 54 -6.31 -21.08 2.71
N CYS A 55 -6.44 -20.44 3.88
CA CYS A 55 -6.97 -21.07 5.10
C CYS A 55 -8.47 -20.86 5.30
N HIS A 56 -9.01 -19.71 4.86
CA HIS A 56 -10.38 -19.27 5.19
C HIS A 56 -11.30 -19.12 3.96
N GLY A 57 -10.78 -19.31 2.76
CA GLY A 57 -11.53 -19.14 1.51
C GLY A 57 -11.54 -17.71 0.99
N THR A 58 -12.55 -17.36 0.20
CA THR A 58 -12.58 -16.08 -0.53
C THR A 58 -12.73 -14.84 0.35
N GLY A 59 -13.30 -15.00 1.55
CA GLY A 59 -13.79 -13.88 2.36
C GLY A 59 -15.02 -13.20 1.75
N THR A 60 -15.59 -12.28 2.53
CA THR A 60 -16.71 -11.42 2.18
C THR A 60 -16.21 -10.04 1.74
N GLU A 61 -17.03 -9.30 1.01
CA GLU A 61 -16.65 -7.96 0.52
C GLU A 61 -16.19 -7.00 1.63
N PRO A 62 -16.86 -6.90 2.80
CA PRO A 62 -16.37 -6.06 3.88
C PRO A 62 -14.97 -6.46 4.40
N GLU A 63 -14.56 -7.72 4.23
CA GLU A 63 -13.27 -8.22 4.67
C GLU A 63 -12.16 -7.91 3.65
N TYR A 64 -12.40 -8.12 2.35
CA TYR A 64 -11.36 -7.89 1.32
C TYR A 64 -11.32 -6.45 0.79
N ARG A 65 -12.40 -5.66 0.92
CA ARG A 65 -12.45 -4.28 0.41
C ARG A 65 -11.36 -3.38 1.00
N PRO A 66 -11.05 -3.40 2.32
CA PRO A 66 -9.97 -2.58 2.87
C PRO A 66 -8.58 -2.91 2.29
N PHE A 67 -8.34 -4.16 1.88
CA PHE A 67 -7.10 -4.56 1.21
C PHE A 67 -7.00 -3.98 -0.20
N LEU A 68 -8.12 -3.95 -0.94
CA LEU A 68 -8.19 -3.27 -2.25
C LEU A 68 -7.99 -1.76 -2.10
N GLN A 69 -8.61 -1.13 -1.10
CA GLN A 69 -8.41 0.29 -0.81
C GLN A 69 -6.96 0.60 -0.45
N LEU A 70 -6.28 -0.28 0.28
CA LEU A 70 -4.86 -0.14 0.58
C LEU A 70 -4.03 -0.17 -0.71
N ALA A 71 -4.33 -1.08 -1.64
CA ALA A 71 -3.65 -1.15 -2.93
C ALA A 71 -3.87 0.11 -3.78
N ASP A 72 -5.09 0.64 -3.81
CA ASP A 72 -5.43 1.87 -4.54
C ASP A 72 -4.65 3.07 -3.98
N VAL A 73 -4.68 3.28 -2.65
CA VAL A 73 -3.98 4.38 -1.99
C VAL A 73 -2.46 4.27 -2.20
N ALA A 74 -1.91 3.05 -2.09
CA ALA A 74 -0.50 2.79 -2.35
C ALA A 74 -0.10 3.15 -3.79
N TYR A 75 -0.89 2.74 -4.78
CA TYR A 75 -0.65 3.04 -6.18
C TYR A 75 -0.74 4.54 -6.48
N GLU A 76 -1.75 5.22 -5.95
CA GLU A 76 -1.94 6.67 -6.09
C GLU A 76 -0.77 7.44 -5.48
N THR A 77 -0.38 7.09 -4.25
CA THR A 77 0.75 7.72 -3.56
C THR A 77 2.05 7.54 -4.35
N ALA A 78 2.32 6.31 -4.82
CA ALA A 78 3.50 6.03 -5.63
C ALA A 78 3.51 6.81 -6.95
N THR A 79 2.35 6.97 -7.59
CA THR A 79 2.21 7.76 -8.81
C THR A 79 2.51 9.23 -8.55
N LEU A 80 2.02 9.81 -7.45
CA LEU A 80 2.32 11.20 -7.08
C LEU A 80 3.80 11.40 -6.73
N LEU A 81 4.44 10.43 -6.09
CA LEU A 81 5.86 10.47 -5.77
C LEU A 81 6.74 10.57 -7.03
N LEU A 82 6.31 10.00 -8.17
CA LEU A 82 7.00 10.18 -9.46
C LEU A 82 6.96 11.62 -9.97
N LEU A 83 6.00 12.44 -9.53
CA LEU A 83 5.86 13.81 -10.00
C LEU A 83 6.64 14.81 -9.15
N VAL A 84 7.17 14.40 -8.00
CA VAL A 84 7.91 15.28 -7.09
C VAL A 84 9.36 15.42 -7.56
N GLY A 85 9.84 16.65 -7.67
CA GLY A 85 11.24 16.96 -8.04
C GLY A 85 11.54 16.94 -9.53
N ASP A 86 10.60 16.49 -10.38
CA ASP A 86 10.80 16.33 -11.83
C ASP A 86 10.43 17.56 -12.68
N SER A 87 10.23 18.74 -12.05
CA SER A 87 9.88 19.97 -12.77
C SER A 87 11.11 20.72 -13.28
N LEU A 88 11.14 21.03 -14.57
CA LEU A 88 12.19 21.85 -15.20
C LEU A 88 12.19 23.31 -14.71
N VAL A 89 11.03 23.80 -14.24
CA VAL A 89 10.88 25.13 -13.64
C VAL A 89 10.46 24.94 -12.17
N PRO A 90 11.22 25.45 -11.20
CA PRO A 90 10.85 25.36 -9.79
C PRO A 90 9.54 26.12 -9.51
N ASP A 91 8.52 25.41 -9.04
CA ASP A 91 7.24 25.95 -8.56
C ASP A 91 7.02 25.40 -7.14
N LEU A 92 7.52 26.15 -6.15
CA LEU A 92 7.55 25.73 -4.75
C LEU A 92 6.14 25.56 -4.17
N GLU A 93 5.18 26.37 -4.60
CA GLU A 93 3.80 26.23 -4.12
C GLU A 93 3.14 24.94 -4.62
N ARG A 94 3.38 24.59 -5.89
CA ARG A 94 2.92 23.32 -6.45
C ARG A 94 3.57 22.14 -5.76
N GLU A 95 4.86 22.22 -5.48
CA GLU A 95 5.58 21.18 -4.77
C GLU A 95 5.05 21.01 -3.33
N HIS A 96 4.81 22.10 -2.60
CA HIS A 96 4.18 22.05 -1.28
C HIS A 96 2.79 21.41 -1.32
N ARG A 97 1.93 21.77 -2.30
CA ARG A 97 0.60 21.15 -2.44
C ARG A 97 0.68 19.65 -2.70
N ARG A 98 1.60 19.21 -3.57
CA ARG A 98 1.82 17.78 -3.84
C ARG A 98 2.28 17.03 -2.61
N TRP A 99 3.20 17.61 -1.83
CA TRP A 99 3.65 17.00 -0.59
C TRP A 99 2.52 16.87 0.44
N ALA A 100 1.67 17.89 0.58
CA ALA A 100 0.51 17.82 1.47
C ALA A 100 -0.49 16.73 1.04
N GLU A 101 -0.70 16.54 -0.25
CA GLU A 101 -1.53 15.46 -0.79
C GLU A 101 -0.94 14.07 -0.50
N ILE A 102 0.37 13.90 -0.74
CA ILE A 102 1.11 12.67 -0.40
C ILE A 102 1.02 12.38 1.10
N GLU A 103 1.16 13.39 1.97
CA GLU A 103 1.02 13.22 3.42
C GLU A 103 -0.38 12.73 3.82
N GLY A 104 -1.44 13.27 3.18
CA GLY A 104 -2.80 12.79 3.40
C GLY A 104 -2.99 11.33 2.98
N LEU A 105 -2.46 10.94 1.82
CA LEU A 105 -2.52 9.56 1.36
C LEU A 105 -1.70 8.60 2.22
N MET A 106 -0.52 9.02 2.70
CA MET A 106 0.29 8.22 3.61
C MET A 106 -0.41 7.98 4.95
N SER A 107 -1.08 9.00 5.51
CA SER A 107 -1.91 8.82 6.70
C SER A 107 -3.04 7.81 6.45
N ARG A 108 -3.68 7.85 5.27
CA ARG A 108 -4.72 6.87 4.92
C ARG A 108 -4.15 5.46 4.72
N LEU A 109 -2.95 5.35 4.16
CA LEU A 109 -2.23 4.10 4.00
C LEU A 109 -1.92 3.47 5.37
N GLU A 110 -1.46 4.26 6.34
CA GLU A 110 -1.23 3.83 7.72
C GLU A 110 -2.50 3.30 8.37
N GLU A 111 -3.62 4.05 8.29
CA GLU A 111 -4.92 3.59 8.83
C GLU A 111 -5.36 2.23 8.26
N LEU A 112 -5.24 2.06 6.94
CA LEU A 112 -5.60 0.81 6.26
C LEU A 112 -4.61 -0.32 6.58
N SER A 113 -3.33 -0.01 6.71
CA SER A 113 -2.28 -0.95 7.11
C SER A 113 -2.52 -1.48 8.53
N ASP A 114 -2.84 -0.60 9.48
CA ASP A 114 -3.17 -0.97 10.86
C ASP A 114 -4.43 -1.83 10.91
N TRP A 115 -5.47 -1.43 10.19
CA TRP A 115 -6.71 -2.21 10.12
C TRP A 115 -6.48 -3.60 9.54
N THR A 116 -5.80 -3.70 8.38
CA THR A 116 -5.55 -5.00 7.72
C THR A 116 -4.64 -5.89 8.56
N SER A 117 -3.64 -5.33 9.22
CA SER A 117 -2.78 -6.05 10.17
C SER A 117 -3.57 -6.56 11.38
N SER A 118 -4.48 -5.75 11.93
CA SER A 118 -5.36 -6.16 13.02
C SER A 118 -6.33 -7.27 12.59
N PHE A 119 -6.94 -7.15 11.41
CA PHE A 119 -7.79 -8.19 10.83
C PHE A 119 -7.04 -9.53 10.72
N LEU A 120 -5.85 -9.51 10.11
CA LEU A 120 -5.00 -10.70 9.94
C LEU A 120 -4.51 -11.28 11.28
N GLY A 121 -4.23 -10.42 12.27
CA GLY A 121 -3.75 -10.80 13.61
C GLY A 121 -4.85 -11.28 14.57
N SER A 122 -6.08 -10.80 14.43
CA SER A 122 -7.21 -11.19 15.31
C SER A 122 -7.60 -12.67 15.18
N LEU A 123 -7.23 -13.32 14.09
CA LEU A 123 -7.59 -14.71 13.80
C LEU A 123 -6.59 -15.73 14.35
N THR A 124 -5.37 -15.33 14.69
CA THR A 124 -4.42 -16.22 15.38
C THR A 124 -4.81 -16.48 16.83
N LEU A 125 -5.61 -15.59 17.45
CA LEU A 125 -6.11 -15.74 18.83
C LEU A 125 -7.40 -16.57 18.94
N SER A 126 -8.10 -16.83 17.83
CA SER A 126 -9.37 -17.58 17.83
C SER A 126 -9.20 -19.10 17.63
N GLY A 127 -7.96 -19.60 17.46
CA GLY A 127 -7.65 -21.01 17.24
C GLY A 127 -7.37 -21.85 18.51
N HIS A 128 -7.66 -21.32 19.71
CA HIS A 128 -7.37 -21.97 21.00
C HIS A 128 -8.58 -21.96 21.98
N ALA A 129 -9.81 -22.07 21.46
CA ALA A 129 -11.02 -22.28 22.28
C ALA A 129 -11.68 -23.62 21.95
#